data_AF-A0A821Z753-F1
#
_entry.id   AF-A0A821Z753-F1
#
_cell.length_a   1.000
_cell.length_b   1.000
_cell.length_c   1.000
_cell.angle_alpha   90.00
_cell.angle_beta   90.00
_cell.angle_gamma   90.00
#
_symmetry.space_group_name_H-M   'P 1'
#
loop_
_entity.id
_entity.type
_entity.pdbx_description
1 polymer ?
#
loop_
_entity_poly.entity_id
_entity_poly.type
_entity_poly.pdbx_seq_one_letter_code
_entity_poly.pdbx_strand_id
1 'polypeptide(L)'
;MIPFRSYGQPPPDEKFIELDYFELRVNNYIVPSNDTTYHCKIYKYKILIDDENSDLVHHLLLHGCNSSFIFNDNNLPDEVCDDIVDQSELCATNIATGCAIGGDHILEFPEKAGYPVGVSSPNRYFMIQTHYDNSKQTSNRRDNSEIRFYLGNKLRQHDLGYLTLGTVSTLFGLIIPPKVENFIVDSYCPSIATEIIPKSGITLLFAFLHTHLHGVSLWAKLIRNKTAVEYLFNAESYNFNYQFENRLTKRIQLYPVKILIEFFFL
;
A
#
# COMPACT_ATOMS: atom_id res chain seq x y z
N MET A 1 -8.76 -24.86 0.36
CA MET A 1 -7.54 -24.24 -0.19
C MET A 1 -7.65 -24.33 -1.71
N ILE A 2 -8.01 -23.23 -2.36
CA ILE A 2 -8.09 -23.15 -3.83
C ILE A 2 -6.69 -22.76 -4.29
N PRO A 3 -6.06 -23.47 -5.24
CA PRO A 3 -4.73 -23.11 -5.71
C PRO A 3 -4.77 -21.77 -6.44
N PHE A 4 -3.74 -20.95 -6.24
CA PHE A 4 -3.50 -19.78 -7.06
C PHE A 4 -3.41 -20.21 -8.53
N ARG A 5 -4.20 -19.56 -9.39
CA ARG A 5 -4.00 -19.57 -10.84
C ARG A 5 -3.56 -18.18 -11.22
N SER A 6 -2.31 -18.03 -11.67
CA SER A 6 -1.89 -16.81 -12.34
C SER A 6 -2.80 -16.59 -13.56
N TYR A 7 -3.48 -15.43 -13.60
CA TYR A 7 -4.47 -15.12 -14.62
C TYR A 7 -3.82 -14.67 -15.93
N GLY A 8 -3.24 -15.64 -16.64
CA GLY A 8 -2.98 -15.57 -18.08
C GLY A 8 -1.75 -14.75 -18.50
N GLN A 9 -1.19 -15.14 -19.64
CA GLN A 9 -0.35 -14.22 -20.40
C GLN A 9 -1.21 -13.04 -20.90
N PRO A 10 -0.67 -11.82 -21.01
CA PRO A 10 -1.40 -10.69 -21.56
C PRO A 10 -1.89 -10.98 -22.98
N PRO A 11 -3.03 -10.41 -23.40
CA PRO A 11 -3.57 -10.64 -24.73
C PRO A 11 -2.57 -10.18 -25.83
N PRO A 12 -2.47 -10.88 -26.98
CA PRO A 12 -1.30 -10.73 -27.88
C PRO A 12 -1.15 -9.38 -28.60
N ASP A 13 -2.12 -8.48 -28.48
CA ASP A 13 -2.26 -7.28 -29.33
C ASP A 13 -2.19 -5.93 -28.57
N GLU A 14 -1.84 -5.93 -27.27
CA GLU A 14 -1.45 -4.68 -26.63
C GLU A 14 -0.06 -4.25 -27.08
N LYS A 15 -0.02 -3.19 -27.90
CA LYS A 15 1.21 -2.46 -28.21
C LYS A 15 1.72 -1.75 -26.95
N PHE A 16 2.46 -2.50 -26.13
CA PHE A 16 3.40 -1.91 -25.19
C PHE A 16 4.38 -1.05 -26.01
N ILE A 17 4.23 0.26 -25.88
CA ILE A 17 5.29 1.21 -26.22
C ILE A 17 6.51 0.75 -25.41
N GLU A 18 7.71 0.73 -26.00
CA GLU A 18 8.95 0.58 -25.23
C GLU A 18 9.06 1.75 -24.25
N LEU A 19 8.58 1.51 -23.03
CA LEU A 19 8.71 2.39 -21.89
C LEU A 19 9.91 1.90 -21.10
N ASP A 20 10.82 2.81 -20.75
CA ASP A 20 11.88 2.53 -19.81
C ASP A 20 11.26 1.98 -18.51
N TYR A 21 11.73 0.81 -18.11
CA TYR A 21 11.29 0.14 -16.88
C TYR A 21 12.51 -0.24 -16.06
N PHE A 22 12.27 -0.50 -14.78
CA PHE A 22 13.32 -0.82 -13.83
C PHE A 22 12.72 -1.72 -12.75
N GLU A 23 13.44 -2.81 -12.46
CA GLU A 23 13.00 -3.96 -11.68
C GLU A 23 13.73 -4.02 -10.35
N LEU A 24 13.02 -4.40 -9.30
CA LEU A 24 13.60 -4.71 -8.01
C LEU A 24 13.18 -6.07 -7.54
N ARG A 25 14.04 -6.68 -6.74
CA ARG A 25 13.80 -8.02 -6.23
C ARG A 25 14.25 -8.11 -4.79
N VAL A 26 13.37 -8.65 -3.95
CA VAL A 26 13.86 -9.57 -2.93
C VAL A 26 14.63 -10.65 -3.70
N ASN A 27 15.93 -10.75 -3.50
CA ASN A 27 16.80 -11.55 -4.39
C ASN A 27 17.34 -12.71 -3.57
N ASN A 28 16.76 -13.91 -3.74
CA ASN A 28 17.22 -15.12 -3.06
C ASN A 28 17.22 -14.97 -1.52
N TYR A 29 16.30 -14.18 -0.96
CA TYR A 29 16.15 -14.01 0.48
C TYR A 29 15.60 -15.29 1.09
N ILE A 30 16.24 -15.77 2.16
CA ILE A 30 15.78 -16.95 2.88
C ILE A 30 14.82 -16.47 3.95
N VAL A 31 13.52 -16.71 3.73
CA VAL A 31 12.46 -16.30 4.66
C VAL A 31 12.69 -17.03 6.00
N PRO A 32 12.75 -16.31 7.14
CA PRO A 32 12.87 -16.93 8.45
C PRO A 32 11.72 -17.88 8.76
N SER A 33 11.99 -18.91 9.57
CA SER A 33 10.95 -19.83 10.07
C SER A 33 10.13 -19.25 11.23
N ASN A 34 10.16 -17.93 11.42
CA ASN A 34 9.36 -17.21 12.41
C ASN A 34 7.91 -17.07 11.89
N ASP A 35 6.95 -17.02 12.80
CA ASP A 35 5.51 -16.93 12.50
C ASP A 35 5.15 -15.72 11.62
N THR A 36 5.80 -14.59 11.86
CA THR A 36 5.66 -13.33 11.11
C THR A 36 7.03 -12.71 10.90
N THR A 37 7.28 -12.10 9.74
CA THR A 37 8.50 -11.33 9.47
C THR A 37 8.20 -10.16 8.51
N TYR A 38 8.68 -8.97 8.87
CA TYR A 38 8.71 -7.81 7.97
C TYR A 38 10.14 -7.64 7.44
N HIS A 39 10.32 -7.76 6.13
CA HIS A 39 11.61 -7.63 5.45
C HIS A 39 11.65 -6.32 4.67
N CYS A 40 12.74 -5.56 4.79
CA CYS A 40 12.86 -4.22 4.22
C CYS A 40 14.08 -4.09 3.29
N LYS A 41 13.89 -3.44 2.14
CA LYS A 41 14.94 -3.32 1.11
C LYS A 41 14.81 -2.05 0.24
N ILE A 42 15.87 -1.25 0.12
CA ILE A 42 15.81 0.13 -0.41
C ILE A 42 16.14 0.23 -1.91
N TYR A 43 15.17 0.71 -2.70
CA TYR A 43 15.02 0.55 -4.14
C TYR A 43 13.66 1.19 -4.68
N LYS A 44 13.38 1.36 -6.00
CA LYS A 44 12.22 2.12 -6.62
C LYS A 44 11.38 1.25 -7.67
N TYR A 45 10.00 1.27 -7.83
CA TYR A 45 9.26 0.08 -8.46
C TYR A 45 7.70 -0.05 -8.77
N LYS A 46 7.18 -1.07 -9.57
CA LYS A 46 5.72 -1.59 -9.78
C LYS A 46 5.27 -2.58 -8.68
N ILE A 47 5.08 -3.90 -8.98
CA ILE A 47 4.64 -5.15 -8.25
C ILE A 47 4.65 -6.36 -9.23
N LEU A 48 5.15 -7.52 -8.77
CA LEU A 48 5.06 -8.91 -9.28
C LEU A 48 5.35 -9.89 -8.11
N ILE A 49 4.42 -10.76 -7.70
CA ILE A 49 4.65 -11.72 -6.59
C ILE A 49 5.27 -13.01 -7.15
N ASP A 50 6.18 -13.65 -6.40
CA ASP A 50 6.72 -14.97 -6.75
C ASP A 50 5.63 -16.06 -6.56
N ASP A 51 5.23 -16.71 -7.66
CA ASP A 51 4.20 -17.77 -7.67
C ASP A 51 4.52 -18.89 -6.64
N GLU A 52 5.81 -19.20 -6.43
CA GLU A 52 6.24 -20.22 -5.46
C GLU A 52 6.08 -19.79 -3.99
N ASN A 53 5.87 -18.51 -3.70
CA ASN A 53 5.75 -17.96 -2.34
C ASN A 53 4.49 -17.10 -2.13
N SER A 54 3.52 -17.20 -3.05
CA SER A 54 2.18 -16.61 -2.93
C SER A 54 1.40 -17.08 -1.70
N ASP A 55 1.80 -18.18 -1.05
CA ASP A 55 1.27 -18.64 0.24
C ASP A 55 1.93 -18.01 1.47
N LEU A 56 2.99 -17.20 1.30
CA LEU A 56 3.75 -16.54 2.36
C LEU A 56 3.64 -15.01 2.30
N VAL A 57 3.66 -14.40 1.11
CA VAL A 57 3.62 -12.94 0.95
C VAL A 57 2.21 -12.42 1.25
N HIS A 58 2.01 -11.89 2.46
CA HIS A 58 0.73 -11.31 2.87
C HIS A 58 0.55 -9.90 2.32
N HIS A 59 1.57 -9.03 2.42
CA HIS A 59 1.55 -7.73 1.77
C HIS A 59 2.93 -7.19 1.42
N LEU A 60 2.96 -6.24 0.50
CA LEU A 60 4.15 -5.62 -0.05
C LEU A 60 3.86 -4.13 -0.25
N LEU A 61 4.60 -3.28 0.46
CA LEU A 61 4.38 -1.83 0.53
C LEU A 61 5.60 -1.08 0.01
N LEU A 62 5.38 -0.06 -0.82
CA LEU A 62 6.40 0.92 -1.19
C LEU A 62 6.35 2.13 -0.29
N HIS A 63 7.51 2.53 0.21
CA HIS A 63 7.68 3.73 1.04
C HIS A 63 8.63 4.74 0.38
N GLY A 64 8.20 5.98 0.16
CA GLY A 64 9.02 7.07 -0.38
C GLY A 64 9.85 7.78 0.70
N CYS A 65 11.17 7.67 0.65
CA CYS A 65 12.05 8.26 1.63
C CYS A 65 12.16 9.78 1.47
N ASN A 66 12.09 10.51 2.58
CA ASN A 66 12.25 11.96 2.64
C ASN A 66 13.60 12.41 2.03
N SER A 67 13.61 13.56 1.35
CA SER A 67 14.79 14.30 0.87
C SER A 67 15.98 14.44 1.83
N SER A 68 15.77 14.38 3.16
CA SER A 68 16.84 14.38 4.18
C SER A 68 17.56 13.03 4.34
N PHE A 69 17.04 11.97 3.72
CA PHE A 69 17.67 10.66 3.64
C PHE A 69 18.91 10.76 2.74
N ILE A 70 20.10 10.63 3.34
CA ILE A 70 21.38 10.60 2.64
C ILE A 70 21.94 9.20 2.81
N PHE A 71 21.97 8.43 1.72
CA PHE A 71 22.51 7.07 1.71
C PHE A 71 23.92 7.02 1.11
N ASN A 72 24.66 5.96 1.42
CA ASN A 72 25.99 5.70 0.87
C ASN A 72 25.91 4.43 0.01
N ASP A 73 25.94 4.57 -1.32
CA ASP A 73 25.53 3.57 -2.32
C ASP A 73 26.22 2.19 -2.25
N ASN A 74 27.26 2.03 -1.43
CA ASN A 74 28.11 0.85 -1.40
C ASN A 74 27.55 -0.38 -0.65
N ASN A 75 26.51 -0.24 0.19
CA ASN A 75 25.87 -1.35 0.93
C ASN A 75 24.40 -1.04 1.21
N LEU A 76 23.46 -1.44 0.34
CA LEU A 76 22.02 -1.34 0.61
C LEU A 76 21.59 -2.41 1.65
N PRO A 77 20.82 -2.06 2.70
CA PRO A 77 20.33 -3.04 3.67
C PRO A 77 19.28 -3.99 3.02
N ASP A 78 19.34 -5.26 3.43
CA ASP A 78 18.51 -6.38 2.98
C ASP A 78 18.15 -7.23 4.21
N GLU A 79 17.46 -6.60 5.17
CA GLU A 79 17.35 -7.05 6.57
C GLU A 79 15.90 -6.97 7.09
N VAL A 80 15.66 -7.43 8.32
CA VAL A 80 14.36 -7.30 8.99
C VAL A 80 14.09 -5.82 9.25
N CYS A 81 12.87 -5.33 8.99
CA CYS A 81 12.55 -3.91 9.10
C CYS A 81 12.86 -3.33 10.50
N ASP A 82 12.61 -4.12 11.55
CA ASP A 82 12.85 -3.75 12.95
C ASP A 82 14.34 -3.57 13.28
N ASP A 83 15.26 -4.12 12.48
CA ASP A 83 16.71 -3.95 12.65
C ASP A 83 17.22 -2.66 11.94
N ILE A 84 16.45 -2.08 11.01
CA ILE A 84 16.78 -0.86 10.25
C ILE A 84 16.29 0.40 11.01
N VAL A 85 16.54 0.47 12.32
CA VAL A 85 15.89 1.41 13.26
C VAL A 85 16.08 2.88 12.88
N ASP A 86 17.31 3.35 12.63
CA ASP A 86 17.60 4.79 12.42
C ASP A 86 17.27 5.31 11.01
N GLN A 87 16.93 4.43 10.06
CA GLN A 87 16.82 4.78 8.63
C GLN A 87 15.46 4.44 8.01
N SER A 88 14.77 3.41 8.49
CA SER A 88 13.45 3.03 7.97
C SER A 88 12.37 4.07 8.31
N GLU A 89 12.44 4.73 9.48
CA GLU A 89 11.45 5.75 9.91
C GLU A 89 11.30 6.91 8.90
N LEU A 90 12.39 7.29 8.23
CA LEU A 90 12.42 8.36 7.22
C LEU A 90 11.75 7.98 5.88
N CYS A 91 11.39 6.69 5.72
CA CYS A 91 10.68 6.15 4.58
C CYS A 91 9.26 5.68 4.96
N ALA A 92 9.12 4.94 6.06
CA ALA A 92 7.96 4.12 6.46
C ALA A 92 6.59 4.84 6.61
N THR A 93 6.55 6.16 6.43
CA THR A 93 5.34 6.99 6.53
C THR A 93 4.73 7.37 5.19
N ASN A 94 5.46 7.25 4.08
CA ASN A 94 5.06 7.76 2.76
C ASN A 94 4.76 6.62 1.78
N ILE A 95 3.61 5.97 1.91
CA ILE A 95 3.25 4.91 0.95
C ILE A 95 3.16 5.46 -0.48
N ALA A 96 3.74 4.76 -1.46
CA ALA A 96 3.73 5.14 -2.88
C ALA A 96 3.03 4.11 -3.81
N THR A 97 2.84 2.89 -3.34
CA THR A 97 1.94 1.83 -3.85
C THR A 97 2.03 0.64 -2.91
N GLY A 98 1.12 -0.31 -3.00
CA GLY A 98 1.32 -1.61 -2.36
C GLY A 98 0.25 -2.61 -2.78
N CYS A 99 0.58 -3.89 -2.72
CA CYS A 99 -0.41 -4.96 -2.85
C CYS A 99 -0.49 -5.73 -1.53
N ALA A 100 -1.60 -6.43 -1.36
CA ALA A 100 -1.69 -7.52 -0.42
C ALA A 100 -2.30 -8.73 -1.13
N ILE A 101 -2.54 -9.80 -0.37
CA ILE A 101 -3.12 -11.06 -0.87
C ILE A 101 -4.32 -10.80 -1.82
N GLY A 102 -4.29 -11.46 -2.98
CA GLY A 102 -5.28 -11.32 -4.06
C GLY A 102 -5.23 -9.99 -4.83
N GLY A 103 -4.12 -9.24 -4.73
CA GLY A 103 -3.90 -7.95 -5.39
C GLY A 103 -2.88 -7.97 -6.53
N ASP A 104 -2.66 -9.10 -7.21
CA ASP A 104 -1.67 -9.34 -8.28
C ASP A 104 -2.05 -8.74 -9.65
N HIS A 105 -2.56 -7.50 -9.65
CA HIS A 105 -3.09 -6.80 -10.82
C HIS A 105 -2.19 -5.63 -11.25
N ILE A 106 -2.35 -5.17 -12.50
CA ILE A 106 -1.67 -3.96 -12.99
C ILE A 106 -2.46 -2.72 -12.56
N LEU A 107 -1.85 -1.88 -11.71
CA LEU A 107 -2.40 -0.57 -11.37
C LEU A 107 -2.11 0.46 -12.48
N GLU A 108 -3.15 0.81 -13.24
CA GLU A 108 -3.05 1.82 -14.31
C GLU A 108 -3.34 3.24 -13.82
N PHE A 109 -2.32 4.11 -13.88
CA PHE A 109 -2.50 5.53 -13.61
C PHE A 109 -3.15 6.29 -14.77
N PRO A 110 -4.15 7.16 -14.53
CA PRO A 110 -4.79 7.96 -15.58
C PRO A 110 -3.79 8.76 -16.41
N GLU A 111 -4.02 8.90 -17.72
CA GLU A 111 -3.15 9.61 -18.69
C GLU A 111 -2.54 10.93 -18.15
N LYS A 112 -3.35 11.72 -17.43
CA LYS A 112 -2.97 13.04 -16.92
C LYS A 112 -2.32 13.05 -15.54
N ALA A 113 -2.22 11.91 -14.85
CA ALA A 113 -1.68 11.82 -13.48
C ALA A 113 -0.61 10.72 -13.37
N GLY A 114 0.48 10.95 -12.64
CA GLY A 114 1.53 9.96 -12.43
C GLY A 114 2.29 10.19 -11.13
N TYR A 115 2.92 9.15 -10.60
CA TYR A 115 3.72 9.28 -9.38
C TYR A 115 5.09 9.91 -9.71
N PRO A 116 5.48 11.05 -9.10
CA PRO A 116 6.74 11.71 -9.41
C PRO A 116 7.95 10.96 -8.82
N VAL A 117 8.90 10.57 -9.68
CA VAL A 117 10.11 9.82 -9.28
C VAL A 117 11.38 10.48 -9.82
N GLY A 118 12.50 10.32 -9.11
CA GLY A 118 13.82 10.81 -9.53
C GLY A 118 14.41 11.88 -8.61
N VAL A 119 15.58 12.42 -8.97
CA VAL A 119 16.40 13.31 -8.10
C VAL A 119 15.71 14.61 -7.67
N SER A 120 14.74 15.09 -8.48
CA SER A 120 13.91 16.27 -8.19
C SER A 120 12.60 15.94 -7.48
N SER A 121 12.25 14.65 -7.30
CA SER A 121 11.09 14.24 -6.49
C SER A 121 11.41 14.43 -5.00
N PRO A 122 10.43 14.77 -4.14
CA PRO A 122 10.59 14.67 -2.69
C PRO A 122 10.90 13.23 -2.23
N ASN A 123 10.40 12.24 -2.98
CA ASN A 123 10.62 10.81 -2.75
C ASN A 123 11.75 10.35 -3.69
N ARG A 124 12.99 10.61 -3.27
CA ARG A 124 14.21 10.30 -4.06
C ARG A 124 14.56 8.84 -4.00
N TYR A 125 14.53 8.31 -2.79
CA TYR A 125 14.73 6.90 -2.49
C TYR A 125 13.38 6.31 -2.10
N PHE A 126 13.34 4.99 -2.10
CA PHE A 126 12.14 4.22 -2.02
C PHE A 126 12.48 2.92 -1.27
N MET A 127 11.56 2.33 -0.51
CA MET A 127 11.82 1.14 0.30
C MET A 127 10.70 0.12 0.10
N ILE A 128 11.07 -1.09 -0.28
CA ILE A 128 10.24 -2.29 -0.17
C ILE A 128 10.07 -2.63 1.29
N GLN A 129 8.84 -2.88 1.71
CA GLN A 129 8.52 -3.65 2.90
C GLN A 129 7.67 -4.85 2.49
N THR A 130 8.21 -6.07 2.62
CA THR A 130 7.48 -7.33 2.38
C THR A 130 7.14 -7.98 3.72
N HIS A 131 5.87 -8.28 3.93
CA HIS A 131 5.36 -8.96 5.10
C HIS A 131 5.08 -10.44 4.79
N TYR A 132 5.82 -11.32 5.45
CA TYR A 132 5.65 -12.76 5.36
C TYR A 132 4.80 -13.28 6.54
N ASP A 133 3.72 -14.00 6.23
CA ASP A 133 2.99 -14.90 7.14
C ASP A 133 3.53 -16.32 6.91
N ASN A 134 4.24 -16.87 7.88
CA ASN A 134 4.76 -18.23 7.85
C ASN A 134 4.21 -19.02 9.03
N SER A 135 2.89 -19.00 9.20
CA SER A 135 2.13 -19.75 10.21
C SER A 135 2.41 -21.28 10.26
N LYS A 136 3.00 -21.85 9.21
CA LYS A 136 3.47 -23.26 9.16
C LYS A 136 4.93 -23.44 9.62
N GLN A 137 5.65 -22.35 9.89
CA GLN A 137 7.05 -22.28 10.32
C GLN A 137 7.99 -23.10 9.40
N THR A 138 7.73 -23.03 8.09
CA THR A 138 8.53 -23.74 7.09
C THR A 138 9.89 -23.08 6.90
N SER A 139 10.92 -23.86 6.58
CA SER A 139 12.30 -23.41 6.42
C SER A 139 12.82 -23.62 4.99
N ASN A 140 13.91 -22.94 4.65
CA ASN A 140 14.56 -23.00 3.32
C ASN A 140 13.68 -22.54 2.13
N ARG A 141 12.62 -21.75 2.38
CA ARG A 141 11.88 -21.05 1.33
C ARG A 141 12.69 -19.83 0.87
N ARG A 142 12.76 -19.63 -0.44
CA ARG A 142 13.47 -18.51 -1.08
C ARG A 142 12.45 -17.64 -1.77
N ASP A 143 12.37 -16.37 -1.41
CA ASP A 143 11.51 -15.41 -2.12
C ASP A 143 12.28 -14.68 -3.22
N ASN A 144 11.60 -14.49 -4.36
CA ASN A 144 12.07 -13.70 -5.50
C ASN A 144 11.04 -12.64 -5.91
N SER A 145 10.16 -12.22 -5.00
CA SER A 145 9.08 -11.29 -5.30
C SER A 145 9.65 -9.96 -5.81
N GLU A 146 9.12 -9.53 -6.95
CA GLU A 146 9.62 -8.43 -7.76
C GLU A 146 8.68 -7.23 -7.73
N ILE A 147 9.25 -6.06 -8.07
CA ILE A 147 8.52 -4.84 -8.16
C ILE A 147 9.09 -3.96 -9.32
N ARG A 148 8.33 -3.63 -10.41
CA ARG A 148 8.83 -3.06 -11.72
C ARG A 148 8.20 -1.77 -12.34
N PHE A 149 8.59 -0.52 -12.04
CA PHE A 149 7.78 0.64 -12.52
C PHE A 149 7.95 0.91 -14.02
N TYR A 150 6.86 1.24 -14.73
CA TYR A 150 6.92 1.79 -16.10
C TYR A 150 7.08 3.32 -16.03
N LEU A 151 8.15 3.86 -16.63
CA LEU A 151 8.41 5.29 -16.63
C LEU A 151 7.88 5.98 -17.88
N GLY A 152 7.26 7.14 -17.67
CA GLY A 152 7.14 8.15 -18.72
C GLY A 152 8.41 9.00 -18.77
N ASN A 153 8.88 9.34 -19.96
CA ASN A 153 10.03 10.25 -20.16
C ASN A 153 9.69 11.74 -19.92
N LYS A 154 8.46 12.05 -19.47
CA LYS A 154 7.96 13.40 -19.16
C LYS A 154 7.03 13.33 -17.96
N LEU A 155 7.03 14.39 -17.15
CA LEU A 155 6.04 14.59 -16.08
C LEU A 155 4.63 14.70 -16.69
N ARG A 156 3.65 14.13 -16.00
CA ARG A 156 2.22 14.26 -16.33
C ARG A 156 1.67 15.57 -15.75
N GLN A 157 0.41 15.90 -16.06
CA GLN A 157 -0.22 17.16 -15.65
C GLN A 157 -0.41 17.28 -14.11
N HIS A 158 -0.56 16.14 -13.43
CA HIS A 158 -0.80 16.05 -12.00
C HIS A 158 0.08 15.00 -11.34
N ASP A 159 0.61 15.31 -10.17
CA ASP A 159 1.32 14.34 -9.34
C ASP A 159 0.32 13.46 -8.57
N LEU A 160 0.63 12.17 -8.47
CA LEU A 160 -0.05 11.23 -7.58
C LEU A 160 0.66 11.16 -6.23
N GLY A 161 -0.14 10.90 -5.19
CA GLY A 161 0.32 10.65 -3.83
C GLY A 161 -0.77 9.90 -3.05
N TYR A 162 -0.41 9.40 -1.87
CA TYR A 162 -1.31 8.64 -1.00
C TYR A 162 -1.76 9.49 0.19
N LEU A 163 -3.01 9.29 0.61
CA LEU A 163 -3.56 9.83 1.83
C LEU A 163 -4.00 8.66 2.71
N THR A 164 -3.16 8.29 3.68
CA THR A 164 -3.47 7.21 4.62
C THR A 164 -4.50 7.70 5.65
N LEU A 165 -5.61 6.96 5.76
CA LEU A 165 -6.70 7.23 6.70
C LEU A 165 -7.00 5.95 7.49
N GLY A 166 -7.06 6.03 8.81
CA GLY A 166 -7.40 4.88 9.64
C GLY A 166 -7.22 5.12 11.14
N THR A 167 -6.83 4.07 11.85
CA THR A 167 -6.34 4.13 13.24
C THR A 167 -4.85 3.84 13.29
N VAL A 168 -4.18 4.21 14.38
CA VAL A 168 -2.75 3.92 14.57
C VAL A 168 -2.59 2.49 15.07
N SER A 169 -1.82 1.66 14.36
CA SER A 169 -1.51 0.28 14.79
C SER A 169 -0.52 0.28 15.97
N THR A 170 -1.03 0.49 17.18
CA THR A 170 -0.29 0.38 18.44
C THR A 170 -1.07 -0.51 19.41
N LEU A 171 -0.39 -1.01 20.44
CA LEU A 171 -0.98 -1.80 21.55
C LEU A 171 -2.22 -1.15 22.23
N PHE A 172 -2.43 0.16 22.03
CA PHE A 172 -3.57 0.90 22.59
C PHE A 172 -4.48 1.54 21.52
N GLY A 173 -4.20 1.32 20.22
CA GLY A 173 -4.87 2.05 19.13
C GLY A 173 -6.19 1.45 18.67
N LEU A 174 -6.34 0.12 18.70
CA LEU A 174 -7.59 -0.59 18.40
C LEU A 174 -7.63 -1.89 19.20
N ILE A 175 -8.65 -2.04 20.04
CA ILE A 175 -8.84 -3.22 20.90
C ILE A 175 -10.24 -3.78 20.64
N ILE A 176 -10.32 -4.99 20.09
CA ILE A 176 -11.56 -5.73 19.90
C ILE A 176 -11.70 -6.71 21.09
N PRO A 177 -12.77 -6.64 21.90
CA PRO A 177 -12.96 -7.59 22.99
C PRO A 177 -13.19 -9.01 22.45
N PRO A 178 -12.67 -10.07 23.11
CA PRO A 178 -12.88 -11.44 22.65
C PRO A 178 -14.35 -11.85 22.74
N LYS A 179 -14.82 -12.63 21.76
CA LYS A 179 -16.17 -13.22 21.67
C LYS A 179 -17.32 -12.21 21.48
N VAL A 180 -17.05 -11.01 20.99
CA VAL A 180 -18.10 -10.13 20.44
C VAL A 180 -18.43 -10.60 19.03
N GLU A 181 -19.72 -10.74 18.70
CA GLU A 181 -20.15 -11.21 17.36
C GLU A 181 -20.14 -10.08 16.31
N ASN A 182 -20.22 -8.83 16.75
CA ASN A 182 -20.19 -7.64 15.91
C ASN A 182 -19.52 -6.51 16.71
N PHE A 183 -18.50 -5.88 16.15
CA PHE A 183 -17.83 -4.74 16.77
C PHE A 183 -17.55 -3.64 15.75
N ILE A 184 -17.85 -2.39 16.12
CA ILE A 184 -17.68 -1.22 15.26
C ILE A 184 -16.64 -0.31 15.90
N VAL A 185 -15.68 0.16 15.09
CA VAL A 185 -14.66 1.13 15.51
C VAL A 185 -14.72 2.37 14.65
N ASP A 186 -15.08 3.49 15.27
CA ASP A 186 -14.99 4.82 14.69
C ASP A 186 -13.56 5.37 14.82
N SER A 187 -12.98 5.82 13.72
CA SER A 187 -11.84 6.74 13.72
C SER A 187 -12.21 8.07 13.05
N TYR A 188 -11.60 9.16 13.50
CA TYR A 188 -11.89 10.51 13.04
C TYR A 188 -10.62 11.22 12.60
N CYS A 189 -10.57 11.66 11.34
CA CYS A 189 -9.61 12.66 10.90
C CYS A 189 -10.26 14.05 11.10
N PRO A 190 -9.84 14.84 12.10
CA PRO A 190 -10.42 16.16 12.36
C PRO A 190 -10.01 17.15 11.26
N SER A 191 -10.81 18.19 11.03
CA SER A 191 -10.55 19.17 9.96
C SER A 191 -9.12 19.73 9.98
N ILE A 192 -8.58 20.01 11.16
CA ILE A 192 -7.20 20.50 11.37
C ILE A 192 -6.14 19.55 10.78
N ALA A 193 -6.34 18.23 10.84
CA ALA A 193 -5.41 17.26 10.28
C ALA A 193 -5.48 17.22 8.73
N THR A 194 -6.64 17.59 8.16
CA THR A 194 -6.81 17.72 6.70
C THR A 194 -6.38 19.09 6.14
N GLU A 195 -5.88 20.02 6.97
CA GLU A 195 -5.35 21.30 6.47
C GLU A 195 -4.05 21.16 5.65
N ILE A 196 -3.41 19.98 5.70
CA ILE A 196 -2.35 19.58 4.77
C ILE A 196 -2.83 19.50 3.31
N ILE A 197 -4.14 19.34 3.08
CA ILE A 197 -4.74 19.29 1.76
C ILE A 197 -4.79 20.72 1.19
N PRO A 198 -4.27 20.98 -0.02
CA PRO A 198 -4.33 22.30 -0.65
C PRO A 198 -5.75 22.88 -0.67
N LYS A 199 -5.88 24.21 -0.56
CA LYS A 199 -7.20 24.88 -0.61
C LYS A 199 -7.96 24.67 -1.93
N SER A 200 -7.27 24.31 -3.01
CA SER A 200 -7.85 23.86 -4.29
C SER A 200 -8.46 22.44 -4.23
N GLY A 201 -8.19 21.70 -3.17
CA GLY A 201 -8.52 20.29 -3.00
C GLY A 201 -7.62 19.33 -3.80
N ILE A 202 -7.86 18.04 -3.59
CA ILE A 202 -7.27 16.91 -4.33
C ILE A 202 -8.38 16.00 -4.86
N THR A 203 -8.14 15.34 -5.99
CA THR A 203 -9.07 14.34 -6.54
C THR A 203 -8.68 12.95 -6.06
N LEU A 204 -9.60 12.25 -5.39
CA LEU A 204 -9.42 10.84 -5.08
C LEU A 204 -9.70 10.00 -6.34
N LEU A 205 -8.81 9.06 -6.63
CA LEU A 205 -8.84 8.22 -7.83
C LEU A 205 -8.92 6.73 -7.50
N PHE A 206 -8.29 6.32 -6.39
CA PHE A 206 -8.20 4.94 -5.92
C PHE A 206 -8.44 4.89 -4.41
N ALA A 207 -8.84 3.72 -3.91
CA ALA A 207 -8.84 3.39 -2.49
C ALA A 207 -8.18 2.02 -2.29
N PHE A 208 -7.15 1.98 -1.45
CA PHE A 208 -6.61 0.74 -0.90
C PHE A 208 -7.26 0.51 0.47
N LEU A 209 -7.84 -0.66 0.67
CA LEU A 209 -8.60 -0.99 1.89
C LEU A 209 -7.89 -2.12 2.62
N HIS A 210 -7.67 -1.95 3.92
CA HIS A 210 -6.86 -2.85 4.73
C HIS A 210 -7.44 -3.05 6.12
N THR A 211 -7.57 -4.32 6.51
CA THR A 211 -7.71 -4.80 7.89
C THR A 211 -6.95 -6.11 8.05
N HIS A 212 -6.81 -6.59 9.28
CA HIS A 212 -6.51 -8.00 9.55
C HIS A 212 -7.78 -8.87 9.48
N LEU A 213 -7.62 -10.18 9.75
CA LEU A 213 -8.59 -11.26 9.52
C LEU A 213 -10.04 -11.01 9.98
N HIS A 214 -10.25 -10.28 11.06
CA HIS A 214 -11.58 -10.05 11.64
C HIS A 214 -12.39 -8.95 10.94
N GLY A 215 -11.78 -8.13 10.07
CA GLY A 215 -12.49 -7.05 9.40
C GLY A 215 -13.35 -7.55 8.24
N VAL A 216 -14.61 -7.11 8.18
CA VAL A 216 -15.61 -7.55 7.18
C VAL A 216 -16.26 -6.42 6.38
N SER A 217 -16.19 -5.20 6.89
CA SER A 217 -16.66 -4.00 6.21
C SER A 217 -15.87 -2.80 6.70
N LEU A 218 -15.64 -1.85 5.81
CA LEU A 218 -15.03 -0.56 6.12
C LEU A 218 -15.45 0.52 5.13
N TRP A 219 -15.67 1.72 5.66
CA TRP A 219 -16.04 2.88 4.86
C TRP A 219 -15.47 4.18 5.45
N ALA A 220 -15.38 5.21 4.60
CA ALA A 220 -15.03 6.56 5.03
C ALA A 220 -16.04 7.58 4.48
N LYS A 221 -16.46 8.53 5.32
CA LYS A 221 -17.45 9.57 5.02
C LYS A 221 -16.92 10.97 5.29
N LEU A 222 -17.27 11.90 4.42
CA LEU A 222 -17.10 13.33 4.64
C LEU A 222 -18.14 13.86 5.62
N ILE A 223 -17.68 14.58 6.65
CA ILE A 223 -18.53 15.24 7.64
C ILE A 223 -18.46 16.76 7.41
N ARG A 224 -19.56 17.36 6.93
CA ARG A 224 -19.71 18.82 6.79
C ARG A 224 -20.83 19.29 7.69
N ASN A 225 -20.65 20.39 8.43
CA ASN A 225 -21.67 20.94 9.35
C ASN A 225 -22.30 19.90 10.30
N LYS A 226 -21.49 18.95 10.80
CA LYS A 226 -21.88 17.80 11.64
C LYS A 226 -22.77 16.74 10.96
N THR A 227 -23.04 16.82 9.66
CA THR A 227 -23.74 15.79 8.89
C THR A 227 -22.77 15.02 7.99
N ALA A 228 -23.00 13.72 7.81
CA ALA A 228 -22.31 12.94 6.79
C ALA A 228 -22.93 13.26 5.42
N VAL A 229 -22.10 13.65 4.45
CA VAL A 229 -22.57 14.17 3.15
C VAL A 229 -22.21 13.29 1.95
N GLU A 230 -21.12 12.54 2.02
CA GLU A 230 -20.61 11.74 0.90
C GLU A 230 -19.68 10.64 1.42
N TYR A 231 -19.69 9.46 0.79
CA TYR A 231 -18.71 8.40 1.02
C TYR A 231 -17.47 8.64 0.15
N LEU A 232 -16.27 8.59 0.74
CA LEU A 232 -15.00 8.50 0.01
C LEU A 232 -14.81 7.10 -0.60
N PHE A 233 -15.17 6.09 0.16
CA PHE A 233 -15.31 4.70 -0.27
C PHE A 233 -16.33 4.01 0.65
N ASN A 234 -16.96 2.94 0.15
CA ASN A 234 -17.88 2.10 0.92
C ASN A 234 -17.69 0.64 0.50
N ALA A 235 -17.17 -0.19 1.40
CA ALA A 235 -16.98 -1.63 1.16
C ALA A 235 -17.75 -2.41 2.23
N GLU A 236 -19.04 -2.66 1.96
CA GLU A 236 -19.98 -3.40 2.82
C GLU A 236 -19.69 -4.91 2.86
N SER A 237 -18.82 -5.40 1.98
CA SER A 237 -18.40 -6.80 1.91
C SER A 237 -16.91 -6.84 1.58
N TYR A 238 -16.11 -6.39 2.52
CA TYR A 238 -14.66 -6.48 2.45
C TYR A 238 -14.22 -7.93 2.69
N ASN A 239 -13.17 -8.36 1.98
CA ASN A 239 -12.57 -9.68 2.15
C ASN A 239 -11.06 -9.50 2.26
N PHE A 240 -10.50 -9.92 3.39
CA PHE A 240 -9.06 -9.92 3.67
C PHE A 240 -8.22 -10.56 2.55
N ASN A 241 -8.76 -11.51 1.78
CA ASN A 241 -8.03 -12.21 0.73
C ASN A 241 -8.00 -11.46 -0.63
N TYR A 242 -8.51 -10.22 -0.69
CA TYR A 242 -8.57 -9.40 -1.91
C TYR A 242 -8.28 -7.92 -1.58
N GLN A 243 -7.00 -7.57 -1.53
CA GLN A 243 -6.54 -6.25 -1.07
C GLN A 243 -5.64 -5.55 -2.08
N PHE A 244 -6.18 -4.52 -2.74
CA PHE A 244 -5.53 -3.76 -3.80
C PHE A 244 -6.12 -2.35 -3.99
N GLU A 245 -5.40 -1.47 -4.71
CA GLU A 245 -5.88 -0.13 -5.09
C GLU A 245 -7.10 -0.21 -6.04
N ASN A 246 -8.30 -0.18 -5.46
CA ASN A 246 -9.55 -0.19 -6.20
C ASN A 246 -9.83 1.19 -6.79
N ARG A 247 -10.04 1.27 -8.11
CA ARG A 247 -10.40 2.53 -8.79
C ARG A 247 -11.80 3.00 -8.37
N LEU A 248 -11.89 4.24 -7.90
CA LEU A 248 -13.16 4.83 -7.50
C LEU A 248 -14.05 5.09 -8.74
N THR A 249 -15.30 4.61 -8.68
CA THR A 249 -16.28 4.76 -9.77
C THR A 249 -16.72 6.22 -9.97
N LYS A 250 -16.61 7.04 -8.91
CA LYS A 250 -16.84 8.48 -8.91
C LYS A 250 -15.53 9.21 -8.61
N ARG A 251 -15.28 10.31 -9.31
CA ARG A 251 -14.22 11.25 -8.94
C ARG A 251 -14.72 12.08 -7.76
N ILE A 252 -14.06 11.94 -6.61
CA ILE A 252 -14.43 12.65 -5.39
C ILE A 252 -13.41 13.75 -5.15
N GLN A 253 -13.88 14.98 -4.96
CA GLN A 253 -13.01 16.12 -4.69
C GLN A 253 -12.95 16.39 -3.19
N LEU A 254 -11.77 16.10 -2.62
CA LEU A 254 -11.49 16.27 -1.20
C LEU A 254 -10.85 17.65 -0.96
N TYR A 255 -11.46 18.41 -0.04
CA TYR A 255 -10.96 19.67 0.49
C TYR A 255 -10.73 19.50 2.01
N PRO A 256 -10.03 20.41 2.71
CA PRO A 256 -9.96 20.38 4.18
C PRO A 256 -11.35 20.26 4.83
N VAL A 257 -11.58 19.16 5.54
CA VAL A 257 -12.89 18.72 6.05
C VAL A 257 -12.71 17.63 7.11
N LYS A 258 -13.65 17.50 8.06
CA LYS A 258 -13.66 16.35 8.96
C LYS A 258 -14.02 15.08 8.18
N ILE A 259 -13.30 13.99 8.41
CA ILE A 259 -13.59 12.65 7.87
C ILE A 259 -13.91 11.71 9.04
N LEU A 260 -14.97 10.91 8.90
CA LEU A 260 -15.26 9.76 9.74
C LEU A 260 -14.88 8.50 8.97
N ILE A 261 -14.22 7.56 9.62
CA ILE A 261 -13.81 6.26 9.11
C ILE A 261 -14.40 5.22 10.06
N GLU A 262 -15.09 4.22 9.54
CA GLU A 262 -15.75 3.20 10.36
C GLU A 262 -15.32 1.81 9.91
N PHE A 263 -14.91 0.98 10.86
CA PHE A 263 -14.47 -0.40 10.65
C PHE A 263 -15.42 -1.36 11.35
N PHE A 264 -15.78 -2.46 10.68
CA PHE A 264 -16.67 -3.50 11.20
C PHE A 264 -15.90 -4.80 11.33
N PHE A 265 -16.04 -5.45 12.48
CA PHE A 265 -15.39 -6.71 12.80
C PHE A 265 -16.41 -7.75 13.29
N LEU A 266 -16.15 -9.03 12.96
CA LEU A 266 -16.86 -10.23 13.46
C LEU A 266 -15.90 -11.18 14.18
#